data_AF-A0A834M4Z8-F1
#
_entry.id   AF-A0A834M4Z8-F1
#
_cell.length_a   1.000
_cell.length_b   1.000
_cell.length_c   1.000
_cell.angle_alpha   90.00
_cell.angle_beta   90.00
_cell.angle_gamma   90.00
#
_symmetry.space_group_name_H-M   'P 1'
#
loop_
_entity.id
_entity.type
_entity.pdbx_description
1 polymer ?
#
loop_
_entity_poly.entity_id
_entity_poly.type
_entity_poly.pdbx_seq_one_letter_code
_entity_poly.pdbx_strand_id
1 'polypeptide(L)'
;MSTWAARMHRRAATFSNVVTSCGHPSGPYPRRLEKVKFGVPLEEVCKNDIPGPLLVLILKLNKEAPYRKDVFRAPGHQGAMKKLIHFLQTGRLVNMDNFSVYTIASVLKKFLRKVPGGIFGKDIEQEFFQVIEFSDLHLQRDEIHRIITSLPRYTQKLLVLLFGTFRVIASNSEKAGTGMTSEALGVSVAPSFFHSCVSDGKTAKMEDVMKFKVASRVMKHLIEEFASSNLFGKDNYEYYARVTGRVLRVQGEWICSFQYPPTKGVFPNEYVALERYLLGHLSMGTETWLQCENNDRWHPNYLEGNPDDTKADEDSFYRANNTV
;
A
#
# COMPACT_ATOMS: atom_id res chain seq x y z
N MET A 1 28.02 -2.95 -8.40
CA MET A 1 26.83 -2.69 -9.24
C MET A 1 25.94 -3.92 -9.21
N SER A 2 24.82 -3.85 -8.49
CA SER A 2 24.04 -5.01 -8.06
C SER A 2 23.18 -5.59 -9.19
N THR A 3 23.28 -6.90 -9.35
CA THR A 3 22.66 -7.82 -10.31
C THR A 3 21.11 -7.81 -10.34
N TRP A 4 20.47 -6.93 -9.56
CA TRP A 4 19.02 -6.77 -9.44
C TRP A 4 18.45 -5.80 -10.47
N ALA A 5 19.14 -4.69 -10.77
CA ALA A 5 18.71 -3.71 -11.77
C ALA A 5 18.64 -4.33 -13.18
N ALA A 6 19.60 -5.20 -13.52
CA ALA A 6 19.62 -5.93 -14.79
C ALA A 6 18.52 -7.01 -14.93
N ARG A 7 17.84 -7.38 -13.84
CA ARG A 7 16.69 -8.31 -13.84
C ARG A 7 15.35 -7.59 -13.94
N MET A 8 15.23 -6.37 -13.42
CA MET A 8 14.01 -5.56 -13.55
C MET A 8 13.87 -4.92 -14.94
N HIS A 9 14.94 -4.39 -15.53
CA HIS A 9 14.90 -3.86 -16.91
C HIS A 9 14.55 -4.93 -17.96
N ARG A 10 14.95 -6.19 -17.73
CA ARG A 10 14.54 -7.32 -18.60
C ARG A 10 13.07 -7.73 -18.43
N ARG A 11 12.42 -7.40 -17.31
CA ARG A 11 11.02 -7.78 -17.04
C ARG A 11 10.00 -6.73 -17.47
N ALA A 12 10.36 -5.44 -17.47
CA ALA A 12 9.50 -4.40 -18.00
C ALA A 12 9.22 -4.59 -19.51
N ALA A 13 10.24 -4.99 -20.28
CA ALA A 13 10.11 -5.30 -21.71
C ALA A 13 9.27 -6.56 -22.02
N THR A 14 8.97 -7.39 -21.02
CA THR A 14 8.11 -8.59 -21.19
C THR A 14 6.64 -8.37 -20.82
N PHE A 15 6.26 -7.25 -20.19
CA PHE A 15 4.84 -6.98 -19.88
C PHE A 15 4.06 -6.35 -21.04
N SER A 16 4.74 -5.69 -21.99
CA SER A 16 4.10 -5.03 -23.13
C SER A 16 3.67 -5.98 -24.27
N ASN A 17 4.11 -7.26 -24.27
CA ASN A 17 3.86 -8.19 -25.38
C ASN A 17 3.07 -9.46 -24.99
N VAL A 18 2.32 -9.45 -23.88
CA VAL A 18 1.43 -10.58 -23.52
C VAL A 18 -0.01 -10.25 -23.92
N VAL A 19 -0.21 -9.93 -25.20
CA VAL A 19 -1.54 -9.93 -25.80
C VAL A 19 -1.43 -10.56 -27.18
N THR A 20 -2.29 -11.54 -27.43
CA THR A 20 -2.52 -12.22 -28.72
C THR A 20 -1.51 -13.29 -29.12
N SER A 21 -1.79 -14.55 -28.74
CA SER A 21 -1.53 -15.67 -29.67
C SER A 21 -2.35 -16.91 -29.30
N CYS A 22 -3.39 -17.16 -30.08
CA CYS A 22 -3.95 -18.50 -30.26
C CYS A 22 -3.06 -19.23 -31.26
N GLY A 23 -1.96 -19.80 -30.78
CA GLY A 23 -1.03 -20.58 -31.59
C GLY A 23 0.07 -21.13 -30.71
N HIS A 24 0.34 -22.43 -30.79
CA HIS A 24 1.46 -23.05 -30.09
C HIS A 24 2.79 -22.46 -30.57
N PRO A 25 3.72 -22.11 -29.65
CA PRO A 25 5.13 -22.19 -29.97
C PRO A 25 5.88 -23.08 -28.96
N SER A 26 6.71 -23.93 -29.53
CA SER A 26 7.78 -24.72 -28.93
C SER A 26 8.97 -23.80 -28.60
N GLY A 27 9.25 -23.58 -27.31
CA GLY A 27 10.42 -22.83 -26.84
C GLY A 27 10.48 -22.74 -25.30
N PRO A 28 11.67 -22.65 -24.67
CA PRO A 28 11.90 -22.96 -23.25
C PRO A 28 11.63 -21.79 -22.30
N TYR A 29 10.64 -20.95 -22.60
CA TYR A 29 10.19 -19.95 -21.63
C TYR A 29 9.38 -20.66 -20.54
N PRO A 30 9.67 -20.44 -19.25
CA PRO A 30 8.86 -21.02 -18.19
C PRO A 30 7.46 -20.40 -18.28
N ARG A 31 6.53 -21.10 -18.93
CA ARG A 31 5.09 -20.75 -19.03
C ARG A 31 4.37 -20.85 -17.67
N ARG A 32 5.11 -20.83 -16.57
CA ARG A 32 4.65 -21.11 -15.23
C ARG A 32 5.15 -20.04 -14.28
N LEU A 33 4.21 -19.32 -13.68
CA LEU A 33 4.48 -18.38 -12.61
C LEU A 33 5.00 -19.13 -11.37
N GLU A 34 5.68 -18.40 -10.50
CA GLU A 34 6.00 -18.89 -9.17
C GLU A 34 4.73 -19.36 -8.46
N LYS A 35 4.81 -20.51 -7.78
CA LYS A 35 3.64 -21.10 -7.11
C LYS A 35 3.42 -20.43 -5.77
N VAL A 36 2.17 -20.14 -5.43
CA VAL A 36 1.79 -19.69 -4.09
C VAL A 36 1.13 -20.86 -3.36
N LYS A 37 1.83 -21.40 -2.36
CA LYS A 37 1.29 -22.46 -1.50
C LYS A 37 0.35 -21.83 -0.45
N PHE A 38 -0.73 -22.52 -0.13
CA PHE A 38 -1.64 -22.18 0.96
C PHE A 38 -1.50 -23.27 2.02
N GLY A 39 -1.63 -22.94 3.31
CA GLY A 39 -1.54 -23.95 4.36
C GLY A 39 -0.11 -24.24 4.84
N VAL A 40 0.87 -23.42 4.46
CA VAL A 40 2.29 -23.61 4.83
C VAL A 40 2.84 -22.33 5.47
N PRO A 41 3.92 -22.41 6.27
CA PRO A 41 4.54 -21.24 6.88
C PRO A 41 4.89 -20.15 5.85
N LEU A 42 4.80 -18.89 6.26
CA LEU A 42 5.04 -17.76 5.35
C LEU A 42 6.47 -17.75 4.79
N GLU A 43 7.43 -18.27 5.56
CA GLU A 43 8.81 -18.49 5.13
C GLU A 43 8.91 -19.39 3.89
N GLU A 44 8.12 -20.47 3.82
CA GLU A 44 8.11 -21.35 2.64
C GLU A 44 7.47 -20.68 1.41
N VAL A 45 6.50 -19.79 1.64
CA VAL A 45 5.79 -19.09 0.57
C VAL A 45 6.69 -18.01 -0.01
N CYS A 46 7.24 -17.15 0.84
CA CYS A 46 8.01 -15.99 0.41
C CYS A 46 9.49 -16.33 0.15
N LYS A 47 10.08 -17.29 0.87
CA LYS A 47 11.53 -17.51 0.89
C LYS A 47 12.25 -16.20 1.20
N ASN A 48 12.70 -15.48 0.17
CA ASN A 48 13.37 -14.19 0.27
C ASN A 48 12.47 -12.98 -0.04
N ASP A 49 11.34 -13.14 -0.75
CA ASP A 49 10.44 -12.02 -1.11
C ASP A 49 9.00 -12.48 -1.44
N ILE A 50 8.05 -11.54 -1.51
CA ILE A 50 6.65 -11.87 -1.84
C ILE A 50 6.55 -12.46 -3.26
N PRO A 51 5.92 -13.64 -3.45
CA PRO A 51 5.78 -14.22 -4.78
C PRO A 51 5.03 -13.31 -5.73
N GLY A 52 5.50 -13.22 -6.97
CA GLY A 52 4.93 -12.34 -7.99
C GLY A 52 3.40 -12.44 -8.14
N PRO A 53 2.80 -13.63 -8.21
CA PRO A 53 1.34 -13.75 -8.31
C PRO A 53 0.60 -13.22 -7.09
N LEU A 54 1.13 -13.41 -5.88
CA LEU A 54 0.53 -12.86 -4.67
C LEU A 54 0.63 -11.33 -4.66
N LEU A 55 1.78 -10.79 -5.07
CA LEU A 55 1.99 -9.36 -5.21
C LEU A 55 1.01 -8.73 -6.20
N VAL A 56 0.78 -9.36 -7.35
CA VAL A 56 -0.20 -8.89 -8.35
C VAL A 56 -1.62 -8.78 -7.78
N LEU A 57 -2.04 -9.73 -6.94
CA LEU A 57 -3.35 -9.64 -6.26
C LEU A 57 -3.44 -8.42 -5.36
N ILE A 58 -2.40 -8.16 -4.58
CA ILE A 58 -2.35 -7.03 -3.64
C ILE A 58 -2.34 -5.71 -4.44
N LEU A 59 -1.56 -5.62 -5.52
CA LEU A 59 -1.49 -4.44 -6.37
C LEU A 59 -2.82 -4.15 -7.09
N LYS A 60 -3.51 -5.18 -7.59
CA LYS A 60 -4.84 -5.00 -8.19
C LYS A 60 -5.84 -4.47 -7.16
N LEU A 61 -5.81 -4.98 -5.93
CA LEU A 61 -6.64 -4.44 -4.84
C LEU A 61 -6.24 -3.01 -4.50
N ASN A 62 -4.95 -2.69 -4.40
CA ASN A 62 -4.45 -1.34 -4.11
C ASN A 62 -4.92 -0.30 -5.15
N LYS A 63 -5.07 -0.72 -6.41
CA LYS A 63 -5.57 0.12 -7.50
C LYS A 63 -7.09 0.24 -7.49
N GLU A 64 -7.82 -0.87 -7.40
CA GLU A 64 -9.25 -0.90 -7.70
C GLU A 64 -10.16 -0.87 -6.48
N ALA A 65 -9.74 -1.43 -5.34
CA ALA A 65 -10.57 -1.54 -4.14
C ALA A 65 -11.05 -0.19 -3.55
N PRO A 66 -10.28 0.92 -3.63
CA PRO A 66 -10.72 2.21 -3.08
C PRO A 66 -12.03 2.76 -3.66
N TYR A 67 -12.47 2.25 -4.81
CA TYR A 67 -13.68 2.69 -5.51
C TYR A 67 -14.80 1.64 -5.47
N ARG A 68 -14.69 0.63 -4.59
CA ARG A 68 -15.58 -0.54 -4.59
C ARG A 68 -16.30 -0.65 -3.25
N LYS A 69 -17.63 -0.64 -3.31
CA LYS A 69 -18.50 -0.82 -2.14
C LYS A 69 -18.23 -2.16 -1.48
N ASP A 70 -18.19 -2.18 -0.15
CA ASP A 70 -18.12 -3.40 0.65
C ASP A 70 -16.90 -4.30 0.39
N VAL A 71 -15.84 -3.83 -0.26
CA VAL A 71 -14.64 -4.66 -0.50
C VAL A 71 -14.04 -5.14 0.83
N PHE A 72 -13.59 -6.38 0.90
CA PHE A 72 -13.23 -7.10 2.15
C PHE A 72 -14.38 -7.40 3.12
N ARG A 73 -15.51 -6.69 3.09
CA ARG A 73 -16.73 -7.04 3.85
C ARG A 73 -17.55 -8.09 3.11
N ALA A 74 -17.93 -7.82 1.87
CA ALA A 74 -18.70 -8.71 1.01
C ALA A 74 -17.90 -9.96 0.59
N PRO A 75 -18.55 -11.14 0.52
CA PRO A 75 -17.89 -12.37 0.10
C PRO A 75 -17.64 -12.40 -1.41
N GLY A 76 -16.52 -13.00 -1.81
CA GLY A 76 -16.23 -13.34 -3.20
C GLY A 76 -17.00 -14.58 -3.68
N HIS A 77 -17.10 -14.73 -5.00
CA HIS A 77 -17.77 -15.89 -5.60
C HIS A 77 -16.95 -17.17 -5.37
N GLN A 78 -17.54 -18.17 -4.71
CA GLN A 78 -16.82 -19.37 -4.26
C GLN A 78 -16.14 -20.17 -5.38
N GLY A 79 -16.81 -20.34 -6.54
CA GLY A 79 -16.23 -20.99 -7.72
C GLY A 79 -14.98 -20.27 -8.26
N ALA A 80 -15.09 -18.96 -8.47
CA ALA A 80 -13.97 -18.11 -8.87
C ALA A 80 -12.83 -18.12 -7.84
N MET A 81 -13.13 -18.11 -6.54
CA MET A 81 -12.10 -18.26 -5.49
C MET A 81 -11.35 -19.59 -5.61
N LYS A 82 -12.07 -20.73 -5.76
CA LYS A 82 -11.45 -22.04 -5.95
C LYS A 82 -10.56 -22.07 -7.20
N LYS A 83 -11.05 -21.49 -8.31
CA LYS A 83 -10.31 -21.39 -9.57
C LYS A 83 -9.04 -20.55 -9.42
N LEU A 84 -9.13 -19.37 -8.79
CA LEU A 84 -7.98 -18.50 -8.55
C LEU A 84 -6.93 -19.18 -7.67
N ILE A 85 -7.34 -19.81 -6.56
CA ILE A 85 -6.44 -20.55 -5.67
C ILE A 85 -5.74 -21.69 -6.44
N HIS A 86 -6.47 -22.46 -7.23
CA HIS A 86 -5.89 -23.52 -8.05
C HIS A 86 -4.82 -22.96 -9.00
N PHE A 87 -5.08 -21.84 -9.66
CA PHE A 87 -4.09 -21.24 -10.55
C PHE A 87 -2.85 -20.74 -9.83
N LEU A 88 -3.01 -20.11 -8.66
CA LEU A 88 -1.89 -19.68 -7.82
C LEU A 88 -1.01 -20.86 -7.37
N GLN A 89 -1.63 -21.95 -6.91
CA GLN A 89 -0.93 -23.15 -6.46
C GLN A 89 -0.25 -23.92 -7.61
N THR A 90 -0.88 -23.92 -8.79
CA THR A 90 -0.32 -24.57 -9.98
C THR A 90 0.61 -23.68 -10.78
N GLY A 91 0.80 -22.41 -10.41
CA GLY A 91 1.63 -21.45 -11.15
C GLY A 91 1.13 -21.21 -12.58
N ARG A 92 -0.17 -21.38 -12.84
CA ARG A 92 -0.74 -21.12 -14.17
C ARG A 92 -0.79 -19.61 -14.43
N LEU A 93 -0.61 -19.22 -15.69
CA LEU A 93 -0.88 -17.84 -16.12
C LEU A 93 -2.38 -17.57 -16.02
N VAL A 94 -2.73 -16.40 -15.50
CA VAL A 94 -4.11 -16.01 -15.26
C VAL A 94 -4.29 -14.55 -15.60
N ASN A 95 -5.32 -14.25 -16.39
CA ASN A 95 -5.79 -12.87 -16.53
C ASN A 95 -6.56 -12.47 -15.25
N MET A 96 -6.01 -11.49 -14.52
CA MET A 96 -6.60 -10.99 -13.28
C MET A 96 -7.91 -10.23 -13.48
N ASP A 97 -8.17 -9.72 -14.68
CA ASP A 97 -9.40 -8.98 -14.98
C ASP A 97 -10.64 -9.88 -15.00
N ASN A 98 -10.44 -11.19 -15.13
CA ASN A 98 -11.50 -12.18 -15.01
C ASN A 98 -11.96 -12.42 -13.56
N PHE A 99 -11.29 -11.83 -12.57
CA PHE A 99 -11.62 -11.99 -11.16
C PHE A 99 -12.02 -10.67 -10.54
N SER A 100 -13.20 -10.64 -9.92
CA SER A 100 -13.66 -9.47 -9.19
C SER A 100 -12.77 -9.15 -7.99
N VAL A 101 -12.72 -7.87 -7.61
CA VAL A 101 -12.04 -7.43 -6.38
C VAL A 101 -12.50 -8.20 -5.14
N TYR A 102 -13.78 -8.58 -5.05
CA TYR A 102 -14.35 -9.36 -3.94
C TYR A 102 -13.76 -10.77 -3.89
N THR A 103 -13.55 -11.38 -5.06
CA THR A 103 -12.91 -12.69 -5.18
C THR A 103 -11.45 -12.61 -4.75
N ILE A 104 -10.72 -11.61 -5.24
CA ILE A 104 -9.30 -11.41 -4.90
C ILE A 104 -9.14 -11.12 -3.40
N ALA A 105 -9.95 -10.21 -2.84
CA ALA A 105 -9.96 -9.91 -1.41
C ALA A 105 -10.25 -11.15 -0.57
N SER A 106 -11.22 -11.98 -0.98
CA SER A 106 -11.57 -13.21 -0.27
C SER A 106 -10.47 -14.27 -0.36
N VAL A 107 -9.77 -14.38 -1.50
CA VAL A 107 -8.61 -15.27 -1.65
C VAL A 107 -7.45 -14.80 -0.78
N LEU A 108 -7.18 -13.49 -0.72
CA LEU A 108 -6.13 -12.92 0.13
C LEU A 108 -6.42 -13.13 1.62
N LYS A 109 -7.66 -12.87 2.06
CA LYS A 109 -8.09 -13.20 3.43
C LYS A 109 -7.96 -14.70 3.73
N LYS A 110 -8.29 -15.57 2.77
CA LYS A 110 -8.15 -17.02 2.91
C LYS A 110 -6.68 -17.46 2.95
N PHE A 111 -5.79 -16.80 2.22
CA PHE A 111 -4.34 -17.03 2.28
C PHE A 111 -3.83 -16.78 3.70
N LEU A 112 -4.11 -15.61 4.27
CA LEU A 112 -3.69 -15.24 5.62
C LEU A 112 -4.26 -16.17 6.69
N ARG A 113 -5.55 -16.53 6.61
CA ARG A 113 -6.17 -17.53 7.51
C ARG A 113 -5.58 -18.92 7.42
N LYS A 114 -4.88 -19.25 6.33
CA LYS A 114 -4.28 -20.57 6.12
C LYS A 114 -2.79 -20.60 6.45
N VAL A 115 -2.19 -19.50 6.88
CA VAL A 115 -0.80 -19.53 7.38
C VAL A 115 -0.79 -20.26 8.73
N PRO A 116 -0.06 -21.36 8.89
CA PRO A 116 0.07 -22.05 10.17
C PRO A 116 0.65 -21.10 11.22
N GLY A 117 -0.01 -21.00 12.38
CA GLY A 117 0.40 -20.10 13.46
C GLY A 117 0.04 -18.62 13.25
N GLY A 118 -0.61 -18.26 12.14
CA GLY A 118 -0.93 -16.87 11.82
C GLY A 118 0.25 -16.09 11.27
N ILE A 119 -0.01 -14.87 10.80
CA ILE A 119 1.04 -13.99 10.25
C ILE A 119 1.93 -13.39 11.35
N PHE A 120 1.39 -13.27 12.57
CA PHE A 120 2.08 -12.70 13.73
C PHE A 120 2.61 -13.77 14.69
N GLY A 121 1.92 -14.91 14.82
CA GLY A 121 2.19 -15.84 15.92
C GLY A 121 1.49 -15.41 17.21
N LYS A 122 1.26 -16.35 18.12
CA LYS A 122 0.47 -16.10 19.34
C LYS A 122 1.09 -15.02 20.24
N ASP A 123 2.41 -15.03 20.40
CA ASP A 123 3.11 -14.12 21.31
C ASP A 123 3.00 -12.66 20.83
N ILE A 124 3.29 -12.43 19.55
CA ILE A 124 3.15 -11.10 18.92
C ILE A 124 1.68 -10.65 18.91
N GLU A 125 0.70 -11.55 18.70
CA GLU A 125 -0.71 -11.20 18.84
C GLU A 125 -1.03 -10.70 20.26
N GLN A 126 -0.49 -11.32 21.31
CA GLN A 126 -0.65 -10.83 22.68
C GLN A 126 0.05 -9.50 22.92
N GLU A 127 1.24 -9.29 22.38
CA GLU A 127 1.94 -8.00 22.45
C GLU A 127 1.07 -6.89 21.84
N PHE A 128 0.50 -7.09 20.65
CA PHE A 128 -0.42 -6.13 20.04
C PHE A 128 -1.64 -5.83 20.92
N PHE A 129 -2.20 -6.84 21.59
CA PHE A 129 -3.35 -6.65 22.48
C PHE A 129 -3.01 -5.86 23.75
N GLN A 130 -1.76 -5.93 24.23
CA GLN A 130 -1.32 -5.13 25.38
C GLN A 130 -1.02 -3.69 24.96
N VAL A 131 -0.29 -3.51 23.86
CA VAL A 131 0.19 -2.20 23.40
C VAL A 131 -0.96 -1.28 23.00
N ILE A 132 -2.04 -1.82 22.44
CA ILE A 132 -3.21 -1.00 22.04
C ILE A 132 -3.96 -0.39 23.24
N GLU A 133 -3.73 -0.89 24.46
CA GLU A 133 -4.31 -0.35 25.69
C GLU A 133 -3.43 0.69 26.38
N PHE A 134 -2.24 0.99 25.83
CA PHE A 134 -1.37 2.03 26.36
C PHE A 134 -2.04 3.40 26.25
N SER A 135 -1.98 4.18 27.33
CA SER A 135 -2.51 5.56 27.36
C SER A 135 -1.55 6.57 26.71
N ASP A 136 -0.24 6.30 26.76
CA ASP A 136 0.77 7.10 26.07
C ASP A 136 0.85 6.69 24.59
N LEU A 137 0.34 7.54 23.71
CA LEU A 137 0.31 7.30 22.27
C LEU A 137 1.70 7.32 21.62
N HIS A 138 2.69 8.01 22.20
CA HIS A 138 4.04 7.98 21.66
C HIS A 138 4.70 6.64 21.94
N LEU A 139 4.63 6.18 23.20
CA LEU A 139 5.11 4.86 23.59
C LEU A 139 4.38 3.74 22.83
N GLN A 140 3.07 3.86 22.65
CA GLN A 140 2.28 2.92 21.85
C GLN A 140 2.80 2.80 20.41
N ARG A 141 3.07 3.94 19.75
CA ARG A 141 3.59 3.96 18.38
C ARG A 141 4.98 3.35 18.28
N ASP A 142 5.85 3.67 19.23
CA ASP A 142 7.23 3.15 19.27
C ASP A 142 7.24 1.63 19.47
N GLU A 143 6.37 1.12 20.34
CA GLU A 143 6.29 -0.31 20.59
C GLU A 143 5.65 -1.08 19.42
N ILE A 144 4.62 -0.51 18.77
CA ILE A 144 4.09 -1.05 17.52
C ILE A 144 5.18 -1.08 16.44
N HIS A 145 5.98 -0.01 16.34
CA HIS A 145 7.10 0.05 15.40
C HIS A 145 8.13 -1.04 15.68
N ARG A 146 8.51 -1.23 16.96
CA ARG A 146 9.41 -2.31 17.39
C ARG A 146 8.86 -3.68 17.02
N ILE A 147 7.58 -3.93 17.29
CA ILE A 147 6.91 -5.20 16.95
C ILE A 147 7.00 -5.45 15.45
N ILE A 148 6.57 -4.49 14.61
CA ILE A 148 6.55 -4.66 13.16
C ILE A 148 7.97 -4.88 12.62
N THR A 149 8.94 -4.08 13.06
CA THR A 149 10.32 -4.16 12.57
C THR A 149 11.08 -5.39 13.07
N SER A 150 10.62 -6.06 14.13
CA SER A 150 11.16 -7.33 14.61
C SER A 150 10.76 -8.54 13.74
N LEU A 151 9.67 -8.43 12.97
CA LEU A 151 9.18 -9.52 12.12
C LEU A 151 10.12 -9.81 10.95
N PRO A 152 10.07 -11.01 10.32
CA PRO A 152 10.84 -11.29 9.12
C PRO A 152 10.59 -10.28 7.99
N ARG A 153 11.62 -9.93 7.21
CA ARG A 153 11.53 -8.87 6.17
C ARG A 153 10.42 -9.11 5.14
N TYR A 154 10.15 -10.36 4.77
CA TYR A 154 9.03 -10.69 3.87
C TYR A 154 7.66 -10.45 4.53
N THR A 155 7.53 -10.64 5.84
CA THR A 155 6.32 -10.33 6.62
C THR A 155 6.13 -8.82 6.69
N GLN A 156 7.18 -8.06 7.00
CA GLN A 156 7.16 -6.58 7.01
C GLN A 156 6.65 -6.02 5.67
N LYS A 157 7.23 -6.48 4.56
CA LYS A 157 6.81 -6.10 3.20
C LYS A 157 5.35 -6.45 2.90
N LEU A 158 4.90 -7.62 3.34
CA LEU A 158 3.51 -8.04 3.14
C LEU A 158 2.57 -7.12 3.94
N LEU A 159 2.91 -6.86 5.20
CA LEU A 159 2.12 -6.00 6.07
C LEU A 159 2.04 -4.56 5.52
N VAL A 160 3.14 -3.94 5.11
CA VAL A 160 3.11 -2.56 4.60
C VAL A 160 2.27 -2.43 3.31
N LEU A 161 2.29 -3.45 2.43
CA LEU A 161 1.43 -3.49 1.24
C LEU A 161 -0.06 -3.65 1.60
N LEU A 162 -0.38 -4.50 2.56
CA LEU A 162 -1.75 -4.74 3.01
C LEU A 162 -2.33 -3.52 3.73
N PHE A 163 -1.62 -3.00 4.74
CA PHE A 163 -2.06 -1.84 5.51
C PHE A 163 -2.07 -0.56 4.68
N GLY A 164 -1.12 -0.38 3.76
CA GLY A 164 -1.19 0.73 2.81
C GLY A 164 -2.39 0.63 1.88
N THR A 165 -2.73 -0.58 1.43
CA THR A 165 -3.97 -0.80 0.65
C THR A 165 -5.22 -0.50 1.47
N PHE A 166 -5.29 -0.95 2.73
CA PHE A 166 -6.42 -0.64 3.62
C PHE A 166 -6.52 0.84 3.91
N ARG A 167 -5.41 1.54 4.10
CA ARG A 167 -5.37 3.00 4.30
C ARG A 167 -6.00 3.72 3.13
N VAL A 168 -5.61 3.39 1.90
CA VAL A 168 -6.18 4.03 0.70
C VAL A 168 -7.69 3.76 0.59
N ILE A 169 -8.14 2.53 0.88
CA ILE A 169 -9.58 2.21 0.87
C ILE A 169 -10.32 3.05 1.91
N ALA A 170 -9.81 3.12 3.14
CA ALA A 170 -10.40 3.88 4.24
C ALA A 170 -10.48 5.38 3.92
N SER A 171 -9.38 5.97 3.44
CA SER A 171 -9.31 7.40 3.11
C SER A 171 -10.22 7.79 1.95
N ASN A 172 -10.52 6.88 1.02
CA ASN A 172 -11.45 7.12 -0.07
C ASN A 172 -12.92 6.79 0.28
N SER A 173 -13.18 6.19 1.45
CA SER A 173 -14.49 5.59 1.76
C SER A 173 -15.65 6.58 1.68
N GLU A 174 -15.48 7.78 2.25
CA GLU A 174 -16.51 8.82 2.26
C GLU A 174 -16.73 9.38 0.85
N LYS A 175 -15.66 9.86 0.20
CA LYS A 175 -15.70 10.44 -1.16
C LYS A 175 -16.30 9.50 -2.20
N ALA A 176 -15.97 8.21 -2.14
CA ALA A 176 -16.44 7.21 -3.11
C ALA A 176 -17.70 6.47 -2.64
N GLY A 177 -18.25 6.78 -1.46
CA GLY A 177 -19.43 6.13 -0.91
C GLY A 177 -19.31 4.60 -0.81
N THR A 178 -18.12 4.09 -0.47
CA THR A 178 -17.84 2.63 -0.46
C THR A 178 -18.32 1.96 0.83
N GLY A 179 -18.47 2.73 1.90
CA GLY A 179 -18.84 2.23 3.23
C GLY A 179 -17.74 1.41 3.92
N MET A 180 -16.49 1.54 3.47
CA MET A 180 -15.32 0.81 3.97
C MET A 180 -14.35 1.74 4.71
N THR A 181 -14.78 2.22 5.89
CA THR A 181 -13.93 2.97 6.82
C THR A 181 -12.83 2.10 7.45
N SER A 182 -11.86 2.72 8.13
CA SER A 182 -10.84 2.02 8.94
C SER A 182 -11.46 1.01 9.91
N GLU A 183 -12.57 1.40 10.55
CA GLU A 183 -13.33 0.55 11.47
C GLU A 183 -14.01 -0.62 10.76
N ALA A 184 -14.70 -0.36 9.65
CA ALA A 184 -15.35 -1.41 8.86
C ALA A 184 -14.32 -2.42 8.30
N LEU A 185 -13.16 -1.93 7.86
CA LEU A 185 -12.04 -2.77 7.42
C LEU A 185 -11.48 -3.58 8.58
N GLY A 186 -11.22 -2.95 9.74
CA GLY A 186 -10.70 -3.60 10.94
C GLY A 186 -11.54 -4.82 11.34
N VAL A 187 -12.86 -4.64 11.45
CA VAL A 187 -13.81 -5.73 11.73
C VAL A 187 -13.76 -6.81 10.64
N SER A 188 -13.70 -6.42 9.37
CA SER A 188 -13.79 -7.34 8.22
C SER A 188 -12.54 -8.21 8.02
N VAL A 189 -11.37 -7.74 8.43
CA VAL A 189 -10.09 -8.41 8.16
C VAL A 189 -9.40 -8.95 9.41
N ALA A 190 -9.68 -8.45 10.62
CA ALA A 190 -9.05 -8.90 11.87
C ALA A 190 -8.97 -10.42 12.03
N PRO A 191 -10.03 -11.23 11.73
CA PRO A 191 -9.98 -12.69 11.85
C PRO A 191 -8.97 -13.37 10.92
N SER A 192 -8.45 -12.65 9.92
CA SER A 192 -7.44 -13.17 9.00
C SER A 192 -6.02 -12.92 9.47
N PHE A 193 -5.83 -11.93 10.33
CA PHE A 193 -4.52 -11.53 10.88
C PHE A 193 -4.31 -12.09 12.28
N PHE A 194 -5.34 -12.06 13.13
CA PHE A 194 -5.30 -12.51 14.51
C PHE A 194 -6.02 -13.85 14.61
N HIS A 195 -5.28 -14.95 14.65
CA HIS A 195 -5.87 -16.29 14.72
C HIS A 195 -6.38 -16.60 16.13
N SER A 196 -5.80 -16.00 17.17
CA SER A 196 -6.22 -16.20 18.57
C SER A 196 -7.59 -15.60 18.92
N CYS A 197 -8.18 -14.78 18.05
CA CYS A 197 -9.52 -14.21 18.24
C CYS A 197 -10.63 -14.98 17.51
N VAL A 198 -10.28 -16.08 16.83
CA VAL A 198 -11.23 -16.95 16.14
C VAL A 198 -11.24 -18.31 16.85
N SER A 199 -12.42 -18.80 17.22
CA SER A 199 -12.54 -20.14 17.79
C SER A 199 -12.21 -21.21 16.74
N ASP A 200 -11.54 -22.29 17.15
CA ASP A 200 -11.14 -23.43 16.30
C ASP A 200 -12.33 -24.32 15.83
N GLY A 201 -13.50 -23.73 15.57
CA GLY A 201 -14.70 -24.43 15.12
C GLY A 201 -15.58 -24.99 16.23
N LYS A 202 -15.33 -24.62 17.49
CA LYS A 202 -16.27 -24.81 18.61
C LYS A 202 -17.10 -23.55 18.81
N THR A 203 -18.19 -23.65 19.57
CA THR A 203 -19.05 -22.51 19.95
C THR A 203 -18.19 -21.34 20.44
N ALA A 204 -18.38 -20.15 19.86
CA ALA A 204 -17.62 -18.96 20.22
C ALA A 204 -17.80 -18.64 21.72
N LYS A 205 -16.69 -18.46 22.44
CA LYS A 205 -16.70 -18.07 23.84
C LYS A 205 -16.75 -16.56 23.97
N MET A 206 -17.17 -16.08 25.14
CA MET A 206 -17.18 -14.63 25.45
C MET A 206 -15.76 -14.04 25.35
N GLU A 207 -14.74 -14.81 25.74
CA GLU A 207 -13.32 -14.44 25.59
C GLU A 207 -12.93 -14.21 24.12
N ASP A 208 -13.41 -15.04 23.19
CA ASP A 208 -13.13 -14.90 21.76
C ASP A 208 -13.70 -13.60 21.21
N VAL A 209 -14.92 -13.23 21.66
CA VAL A 209 -15.57 -11.97 21.30
C VAL A 209 -14.78 -10.77 21.83
N MET A 210 -14.27 -10.83 23.06
CA MET A 210 -13.44 -9.76 23.62
C MET A 210 -12.12 -9.62 22.86
N LYS A 211 -11.42 -10.73 22.58
CA LYS A 211 -10.21 -10.72 21.75
C LYS A 211 -10.48 -10.19 20.35
N PHE A 212 -11.62 -10.53 19.76
CA PHE A 212 -12.01 -10.04 18.44
C PHE A 212 -12.23 -8.52 18.43
N LYS A 213 -12.83 -7.96 19.49
CA LYS A 213 -12.97 -6.50 19.64
C LYS A 213 -11.61 -5.82 19.74
N VAL A 214 -10.70 -6.35 20.55
CA VAL A 214 -9.33 -5.82 20.68
C VAL A 214 -8.58 -5.94 19.36
N ALA A 215 -8.60 -7.10 18.70
CA ALA A 215 -7.99 -7.30 17.38
C ALA A 215 -8.52 -6.32 16.33
N SER A 216 -9.84 -6.06 16.32
CA SER A 216 -10.44 -5.08 15.42
C SER A 216 -9.97 -3.64 15.71
N ARG A 217 -9.78 -3.28 16.99
CA ARG A 217 -9.18 -2.00 17.40
C ARG A 217 -7.72 -1.88 16.95
N VAL A 218 -6.91 -2.93 17.13
CA VAL A 218 -5.53 -2.97 16.64
C VAL A 218 -5.50 -2.73 15.13
N MET A 219 -6.31 -3.47 14.37
CA MET A 219 -6.39 -3.29 12.91
C MET A 219 -6.79 -1.87 12.53
N LYS A 220 -7.83 -1.31 13.15
CA LYS A 220 -8.26 0.08 12.91
C LYS A 220 -7.13 1.07 13.17
N HIS A 221 -6.46 0.96 14.31
CA HIS A 221 -5.37 1.85 14.70
C HIS A 221 -4.20 1.79 13.72
N LEU A 222 -3.75 0.59 13.35
CA LEU A 222 -2.69 0.40 12.36
C LEU A 222 -3.04 0.96 10.97
N ILE A 223 -4.33 0.94 10.58
CA ILE A 223 -4.82 1.54 9.34
C ILE A 223 -4.85 3.07 9.45
N GLU A 224 -5.29 3.63 10.57
CA GLU A 224 -5.41 5.08 10.79
C GLU A 224 -4.06 5.78 10.89
N GLU A 225 -3.12 5.12 11.57
CA GLU A 225 -1.76 5.61 11.78
C GLU A 225 -0.82 5.35 10.59
N PHE A 226 -1.26 4.59 9.59
CA PHE A 226 -0.47 4.36 8.37
C PHE A 226 -0.14 5.69 7.67
N ALA A 227 1.16 6.01 7.60
CA ALA A 227 1.73 7.27 7.11
C ALA A 227 1.46 8.51 7.99
N SER A 228 0.65 8.40 9.05
CA SER A 228 0.57 9.44 10.09
C SER A 228 1.76 9.35 11.04
N SER A 229 2.31 8.15 11.23
CA SER A 229 3.51 7.87 12.03
C SER A 229 4.42 6.86 11.34
N ASN A 230 5.68 6.72 11.80
CA ASN A 230 6.66 5.79 11.22
C ASN A 230 6.45 4.32 11.63
N LEU A 231 5.22 3.86 11.83
CA LEU A 231 4.93 2.53 12.41
C LEU A 231 5.60 1.38 11.65
N PHE A 232 5.56 1.41 10.32
CA PHE A 232 6.11 0.32 9.51
C PHE A 232 7.60 0.49 9.23
N GLY A 233 8.21 1.63 9.59
CA GLY A 233 9.60 1.94 9.29
C GLY A 233 9.84 2.44 7.86
N LYS A 234 10.85 3.29 7.72
CA LYS A 234 11.17 4.02 6.49
C LYS A 234 11.38 3.09 5.28
N ASP A 235 12.21 2.06 5.40
CA ASP A 235 12.47 1.09 4.34
C ASP A 235 11.19 0.44 3.78
N ASN A 236 10.23 0.15 4.66
CA ASN A 236 8.99 -0.50 4.28
C ASN A 236 8.05 0.50 3.58
N TYR A 237 7.98 1.75 4.03
CA TYR A 237 7.24 2.80 3.32
C TYR A 237 7.83 3.11 1.95
N GLU A 238 9.16 3.15 1.82
CA GLU A 238 9.84 3.31 0.53
C GLU A 238 9.57 2.12 -0.39
N TYR A 239 9.59 0.89 0.14
CA TYR A 239 9.20 -0.29 -0.60
C TYR A 239 7.75 -0.20 -1.09
N TYR A 240 6.81 0.21 -0.23
CA TYR A 240 5.41 0.41 -0.60
C TYR A 240 5.26 1.43 -1.73
N ALA A 241 5.87 2.61 -1.59
CA ALA A 241 5.81 3.68 -2.58
C ALA A 241 6.36 3.20 -3.93
N ARG A 242 7.50 2.49 -3.89
CA ARG A 242 8.14 1.95 -5.09
C ARG A 242 7.29 0.91 -5.81
N VAL A 243 6.66 0.01 -5.07
CA VAL A 243 5.94 -1.14 -5.63
C VAL A 243 4.53 -0.77 -6.07
N THR A 244 3.89 0.18 -5.39
CA THR A 244 2.54 0.66 -5.74
C THR A 244 2.55 1.85 -6.70
N GLY A 245 3.69 2.54 -6.86
CA GLY A 245 3.80 3.78 -7.60
C GLY A 245 3.12 4.97 -6.91
N ARG A 246 2.72 4.83 -5.64
CA ARG A 246 2.07 5.89 -4.86
C ARG A 246 3.10 6.75 -4.14
N VAL A 247 2.79 8.03 -4.02
CA VAL A 247 3.51 8.95 -3.14
C VAL A 247 2.89 8.91 -1.75
N LEU A 248 3.72 8.78 -0.71
CA LEU A 248 3.31 8.85 0.68
C LEU A 248 4.04 10.01 1.37
N ARG A 249 3.33 10.79 2.18
CA ARG A 249 3.92 11.75 3.13
C ARG A 249 3.80 11.15 4.53
N VAL A 250 4.92 10.89 5.19
CA VAL A 250 4.97 10.26 6.52
C VAL A 250 5.27 11.34 7.56
N GLN A 251 4.43 11.45 8.59
CA GLN A 251 4.54 12.44 9.68
C GLN A 251 4.59 13.92 9.25
N GLY A 252 4.35 14.21 7.97
CA GLY A 252 4.60 15.55 7.44
C GLY A 252 6.08 15.86 7.21
N GLU A 253 7.01 15.03 7.69
CA GLU A 253 8.45 15.25 7.74
C GLU A 253 9.21 14.70 6.53
N TRP A 254 8.82 13.54 6.00
CA TRP A 254 9.45 12.99 4.79
C TRP A 254 8.45 12.37 3.82
N ILE A 255 8.88 12.27 2.57
CA ILE A 255 8.07 11.82 1.44
C ILE A 255 8.72 10.59 0.83
N CYS A 256 7.93 9.55 0.61
CA CYS A 256 8.32 8.36 -0.14
C CYS A 256 7.67 8.43 -1.52
N SER A 257 8.47 8.53 -2.58
CA SER A 257 8.01 8.55 -3.99
C SER A 257 8.75 7.50 -4.81
N PHE A 258 8.09 6.93 -5.83
CA PHE A 258 8.71 6.03 -6.80
C PHE A 258 9.77 6.72 -7.66
N GLN A 259 9.55 8.00 -7.96
CA GLN A 259 10.51 8.87 -8.63
C GLN A 259 10.64 10.15 -7.84
N TYR A 260 11.82 10.38 -7.27
CA TYR A 260 12.19 11.74 -6.87
C TYR A 260 12.40 12.55 -8.15
N PRO A 261 11.93 13.81 -8.21
CA PRO A 261 12.24 14.67 -9.35
C PRO A 261 13.76 14.70 -9.56
N PRO A 262 14.26 14.64 -10.81
CA PRO A 262 15.68 14.70 -11.09
C PRO A 262 16.25 15.99 -10.49
N THR A 263 17.21 15.87 -9.56
CA THR A 263 17.79 16.99 -8.83
C THR A 263 18.80 17.78 -9.66
N LYS A 264 18.99 17.41 -10.94
CA LYS A 264 19.93 18.08 -11.84
C LYS A 264 19.32 19.33 -12.44
N GLY A 265 19.54 20.46 -11.77
CA GLY A 265 19.65 21.78 -12.39
C GLY A 265 18.37 22.59 -12.60
N VAL A 266 17.19 22.10 -12.21
CA VAL A 266 15.91 22.82 -12.43
C VAL A 266 15.44 23.58 -11.18
N PHE A 267 15.88 23.18 -9.98
CA PHE A 267 15.43 23.77 -8.72
C PHE A 267 16.61 24.11 -7.80
N PRO A 268 16.58 25.26 -7.10
CA PRO A 268 17.67 25.70 -6.23
C PRO A 268 17.96 24.75 -5.05
N ASN A 269 16.96 23.94 -4.65
CA ASN A 269 17.11 22.90 -3.64
C ASN A 269 16.18 21.71 -3.98
N GLU A 270 16.53 20.52 -3.47
CA GLU A 270 15.77 19.29 -3.69
C GLU A 270 14.38 19.34 -3.03
N TYR A 271 14.22 20.17 -1.99
CA TYR A 271 12.97 20.34 -1.24
C TYR A 271 11.89 21.07 -2.03
N VAL A 272 12.23 22.16 -2.72
CA VAL A 272 11.33 22.97 -3.58
C VAL A 272 10.95 22.21 -4.84
N ALA A 273 11.88 21.42 -5.39
CA ALA A 273 11.57 20.50 -6.51
C ALA A 273 10.46 19.52 -6.12
N LEU A 274 10.59 18.94 -4.93
CA LEU A 274 9.65 17.97 -4.39
C LEU A 274 8.32 18.64 -4.03
N GLU A 275 8.33 19.80 -3.37
CA GLU A 275 7.13 20.55 -3.02
C GLU A 275 6.30 20.95 -4.26
N ARG A 276 6.95 21.43 -5.33
CA ARG A 276 6.28 21.77 -6.59
C ARG A 276 5.75 20.54 -7.34
N TYR A 277 6.52 19.44 -7.36
CA TYR A 277 6.05 18.16 -7.91
C TYR A 277 4.77 17.68 -7.20
N LEU A 278 4.71 17.84 -5.88
CA LEU A 278 3.55 17.45 -5.07
C LEU A 278 2.34 18.36 -5.28
N LEU A 279 2.55 19.68 -5.37
CA LEU A 279 1.46 20.63 -5.70
C LEU A 279 0.85 20.31 -7.07
N GLY A 280 1.67 19.93 -8.05
CA GLY A 280 1.20 19.42 -9.35
C GLY A 280 0.33 18.16 -9.22
N HIS A 281 0.77 17.18 -8.43
CA HIS A 281 0.02 15.94 -8.21
C HIS A 281 -1.28 16.12 -7.38
N LEU A 282 -1.27 17.07 -6.44
CA LEU A 282 -2.44 17.45 -5.65
C LEU A 282 -3.49 18.20 -6.50
N SER A 283 -3.03 19.03 -7.44
CA SER A 283 -3.89 19.70 -8.43
C SER A 283 -4.49 18.70 -9.44
N MET A 284 -3.72 17.69 -9.85
CA MET A 284 -4.11 16.63 -10.80
C MET A 284 -4.80 15.44 -10.14
N GLY A 285 -5.67 15.68 -9.16
CA GLY A 285 -6.30 14.66 -8.33
C GLY A 285 -6.48 13.29 -9.02
N THR A 286 -5.92 12.24 -8.42
CA THR A 286 -6.09 10.82 -8.77
C THR A 286 -5.39 10.26 -10.01
N GLU A 287 -4.43 10.95 -10.63
CA GLU A 287 -3.72 10.36 -11.77
C GLU A 287 -2.51 9.49 -11.36
N THR A 288 -2.45 8.28 -11.93
CA THR A 288 -1.26 7.41 -11.89
C THR A 288 -0.21 7.91 -12.89
N TRP A 289 1.09 7.71 -12.62
CA TRP A 289 2.22 8.14 -13.46
C TRP A 289 2.04 7.92 -14.98
N LEU A 290 1.35 6.84 -15.38
CA LEU A 290 1.03 6.50 -16.78
C LEU A 290 0.10 7.51 -17.49
N GLN A 291 -0.64 8.34 -16.74
CA GLN A 291 -1.49 9.40 -17.31
C GLN A 291 -0.70 10.71 -17.48
N CYS A 292 0.32 10.95 -16.65
CA CYS A 292 1.20 12.12 -16.80
C CYS A 292 2.17 11.99 -17.99
N GLU A 293 2.59 10.78 -18.37
CA GLU A 293 3.45 10.58 -19.56
C GLU A 293 2.76 10.94 -20.89
N ASN A 294 1.42 10.96 -20.95
CA ASN A 294 0.67 11.30 -22.16
C ASN A 294 0.31 12.79 -22.25
N ASN A 295 0.59 13.59 -21.22
CA ASN A 295 0.29 15.01 -21.21
C ASN A 295 1.62 15.78 -21.24
N ASP A 296 2.15 16.00 -22.44
CA ASP A 296 3.26 16.92 -22.73
C ASP A 296 2.86 18.37 -22.39
N ARG A 297 2.69 18.65 -21.11
CA ARG A 297 2.32 19.97 -20.61
C ARG A 297 3.19 20.41 -19.46
N TRP A 298 4.50 20.29 -19.65
CA TRP A 298 5.44 21.24 -19.05
C TRP A 298 5.42 22.52 -19.88
N HIS A 299 4.35 23.32 -19.76
CA HIS A 299 4.38 24.67 -20.33
C HIS A 299 5.42 25.49 -19.57
N PRO A 300 6.39 26.14 -20.25
CA PRO A 300 7.43 26.96 -19.59
C PRO A 300 6.90 28.24 -18.92
N ASN A 301 5.61 28.55 -19.03
CA ASN A 301 5.05 29.85 -18.66
C ASN A 301 4.88 30.09 -17.15
N TYR A 302 5.48 29.25 -16.30
CA TYR A 302 5.57 29.50 -14.85
C TYR A 302 6.99 29.92 -14.41
N LEU A 303 7.86 30.26 -15.38
CA LEU A 303 9.20 30.81 -15.11
C LEU A 303 9.31 32.33 -15.29
N GLU A 304 8.27 33.02 -15.78
CA GLU A 304 8.24 34.49 -15.79
C GLU A 304 7.44 35.00 -14.60
N GLY A 305 8.16 35.25 -13.49
CA GLY A 305 7.72 36.29 -12.57
C GLY A 305 7.74 37.61 -13.34
N ASN A 306 6.57 38.23 -13.51
CA ASN A 306 6.43 39.54 -14.10
C ASN A 306 7.27 40.54 -13.26
N PRO A 307 8.31 41.20 -13.81
CA PRO A 307 9.21 42.03 -13.00
C PRO A 307 8.66 43.39 -12.56
N ASP A 308 7.35 43.65 -12.70
CA ASP A 308 6.82 45.02 -12.64
C ASP A 308 5.88 45.35 -11.46
N ASP A 309 5.78 44.47 -10.45
CA ASP A 309 4.98 44.75 -9.24
C ASP A 309 5.82 44.99 -7.96
N THR A 310 7.02 45.55 -8.11
CA THR A 310 7.87 45.96 -6.96
C THR A 310 8.21 47.45 -6.95
N LYS A 311 7.28 48.32 -7.37
CA LYS A 311 7.48 49.78 -7.38
C LYS A 311 6.32 50.63 -6.86
N ALA A 312 5.46 50.06 -6.03
CA ALA A 312 4.48 50.83 -5.29
C ALA A 312 4.42 50.28 -3.86
N ASP A 313 5.36 50.70 -3.00
CA ASP A 313 5.20 50.78 -1.53
C ASP A 313 6.50 51.21 -0.77
N GLU A 314 7.42 51.93 -1.41
CA GLU A 314 8.58 52.55 -0.71
C GLU A 314 8.56 54.09 -0.67
N ASP A 315 7.63 54.76 -1.38
CA ASP A 315 7.53 56.24 -1.41
C ASP A 315 6.57 56.83 -0.36
N SER A 316 5.95 56.00 0.49
CA SER A 316 5.02 56.44 1.54
C SER A 316 5.65 56.54 2.94
N PHE A 317 6.94 56.19 3.11
CA PHE A 317 7.63 56.20 4.42
C PHE A 317 8.69 57.31 4.60
N TYR A 318 8.99 58.11 3.56
CA TYR A 318 9.97 59.21 3.64
C TYR A 318 9.40 60.63 3.44
N ARG A 319 8.08 60.80 3.46
CA ARG A 319 7.41 62.12 3.38
C ARG A 319 6.85 62.63 4.72
N ALA A 320 7.50 62.25 5.82
CA ALA A 320 7.27 62.81 7.14
C ALA A 320 8.62 63.09 7.81
N ASN A 321 9.34 64.10 7.30
CA ASN A 321 10.35 64.92 8.03
C ASN A 321 11.06 65.84 7.03
N ASN A 322 10.65 67.12 7.04
CA ASN A 322 11.23 68.34 6.42
C ASN A 322 10.13 69.11 5.68
N THR A 323 9.79 70.38 5.93
CA THR A 323 10.08 71.36 6.98
C THR A 323 9.21 72.58 6.65
N VAL A 324 8.73 73.27 7.70
CA VAL A 324 8.23 74.66 7.77
C VAL A 324 6.87 74.95 7.16
#